data_AF-A0A067TAP9-F1
#
_entry.id   AF-A0A067TAP9-F1
#
_cell.length_a   1.000
_cell.length_b   1.000
_cell.length_c   1.000
_cell.angle_alpha   90.00
_cell.angle_beta   90.00
_cell.angle_gamma   90.00
#
_symmetry.space_group_name_H-M   'P 1'
#
loop_
_entity.id
_entity.type
_entity.pdbx_description
1 polymer ?
#
loop_
_entity_poly.entity_id
_entity_poly.type
_entity_poly.pdbx_seq_one_letter_code
_entity_poly.pdbx_strand_id
1 'polypeptide(L)'
;LPELPSHPPEIFPGLCYTGERMEAMKVNPSGFLWDEEVKLAHWIIKTHKMAFAWVETKRRAFRNDYFELIWLPVLPHTPWAGKPIPIPPGLREKITEILKTKKVIGVYEDS
;
A
#
# COMPACT_ATOMS: atom_id res chain seq x y z
N LEU A 1 -2.19 -21.50 -2.99
CA LEU A 1 -1.59 -20.91 -1.76
C LEU A 1 -0.45 -21.81 -1.33
N PRO A 2 0.63 -21.30 -0.71
CA PRO A 2 1.67 -22.16 -0.15
C PRO A 2 1.05 -23.07 0.92
N GLU A 3 1.56 -24.29 1.04
CA GLU A 3 1.12 -25.24 2.07
C GLU A 3 1.49 -24.72 3.45
N LEU A 4 0.57 -24.89 4.42
CA LEU A 4 0.80 -24.47 5.79
C LEU A 4 1.75 -25.46 6.48
N PRO A 5 2.92 -25.01 6.97
CA PRO A 5 3.82 -25.88 7.71
C PRO A 5 3.19 -26.21 9.06
N SER A 6 3.18 -27.49 9.41
CA SER A 6 2.79 -27.97 10.74
C SER A 6 3.80 -27.56 11.83
N HIS A 7 5.06 -27.32 11.45
CA HIS A 7 6.10 -26.74 12.30
C HIS A 7 6.73 -25.53 11.60
N PRO A 8 6.27 -24.30 11.90
CA PRO A 8 6.79 -23.10 11.25
C PRO A 8 8.30 -22.92 11.53
N PRO A 9 9.11 -22.63 10.49
CA PRO A 9 10.54 -22.42 10.65
C PRO A 9 10.84 -21.11 11.39
N GLU A 10 12.04 -20.98 11.94
CA GLU A 10 12.49 -19.71 12.52
C GLU A 10 12.53 -18.59 11.48
N ILE A 11 11.99 -17.43 11.88
CA ILE A 11 11.77 -16.32 10.98
C ILE A 11 12.96 -15.38 11.06
N PHE A 12 13.80 -15.46 10.05
CA PHE A 12 14.84 -14.44 9.87
C PHE A 12 14.26 -13.17 9.25
N PRO A 13 14.60 -11.97 9.76
CA PRO A 13 14.18 -10.71 9.16
C PRO A 13 14.68 -10.64 7.71
N GLY A 14 13.80 -10.23 6.81
CA GLY A 14 14.10 -10.03 5.39
C GLY A 14 13.98 -8.58 4.97
N LEU A 15 14.29 -8.28 3.70
CA LEU A 15 14.26 -6.91 3.16
C LEU A 15 12.91 -6.19 3.31
N CYS A 16 11.80 -6.92 3.26
CA CYS A 16 10.46 -6.33 3.39
C CYS A 16 9.87 -6.51 4.79
N TYR A 17 10.15 -7.62 5.46
CA TYR A 17 9.68 -7.90 6.80
C TYR A 17 10.87 -7.86 7.76
N THR A 18 11.18 -6.65 8.23
CA THR A 18 12.30 -6.37 9.14
C THR A 18 11.90 -6.67 10.59
N GLY A 19 12.89 -6.79 11.48
CA GLY A 19 12.64 -7.01 12.92
C GLY A 19 11.75 -5.92 13.53
N GLU A 20 12.01 -4.65 13.21
CA GLU A 20 11.18 -3.51 13.65
C GLU A 20 9.71 -3.65 13.20
N ARG A 21 9.47 -4.10 11.96
CA ARG A 21 8.12 -4.34 11.46
C ARG A 21 7.46 -5.53 12.13
N MET A 22 8.24 -6.55 12.49
CA MET A 22 7.76 -7.71 13.21
C MET A 22 7.29 -7.31 14.61
N GLU A 23 8.08 -6.51 15.32
CA GLU A 23 7.75 -6.01 16.66
C GLU A 23 6.56 -5.03 16.65
N ALA A 24 6.50 -4.14 15.64
CA ALA A 24 5.36 -3.25 15.46
C ALA A 24 4.05 -4.01 15.11
N MET A 25 4.17 -5.18 14.50
CA MET A 25 3.05 -6.05 14.18
C MET A 25 2.61 -6.79 15.46
N LYS A 26 1.71 -6.18 16.23
CA LYS A 26 1.11 -6.77 17.44
C LYS A 26 0.16 -7.91 17.06
N VAL A 27 0.71 -9.08 16.70
CA VAL A 27 -0.06 -10.25 16.22
C VAL A 27 -0.91 -10.87 17.34
N ASN A 28 -0.41 -10.89 18.58
CA ASN A 28 -1.11 -11.50 19.72
C ASN A 28 -1.29 -10.50 20.87
N PRO A 29 -2.06 -9.40 20.68
CA PRO A 29 -2.21 -8.39 21.72
C PRO A 29 -3.04 -8.90 22.92
N SER A 30 -3.87 -9.92 22.72
CA SER A 30 -4.73 -10.52 23.75
C SER A 30 -4.11 -11.73 24.44
N GLY A 31 -2.97 -12.25 23.96
CA GLY A 31 -2.38 -13.49 24.48
C GLY A 31 -3.16 -14.76 24.15
N PHE A 32 -4.10 -14.71 23.20
CA PHE A 32 -4.93 -15.86 22.82
C PHE A 32 -4.13 -16.93 22.05
N LEU A 33 -3.22 -16.51 21.18
CA LEU A 33 -2.44 -17.41 20.32
C LEU A 33 -1.31 -18.08 21.10
N TRP A 34 -1.00 -19.33 20.76
CA TRP A 34 0.21 -20.02 21.23
C TRP A 34 1.46 -19.50 20.53
N ASP A 35 2.64 -19.69 21.12
CA ASP A 35 3.91 -19.22 20.54
C ASP A 35 4.15 -19.77 19.12
N GLU A 36 3.79 -21.03 18.88
CA GLU A 36 3.84 -21.66 17.55
C GLU A 36 2.86 -21.01 16.54
N GLU A 37 1.67 -20.58 16.99
CA GLU A 37 0.69 -19.89 16.13
C GLU A 37 1.15 -18.46 15.81
N VAL A 38 1.74 -17.76 16.78
CA VAL A 38 2.36 -16.44 16.55
C VAL A 38 3.49 -16.56 15.53
N LYS A 39 4.33 -17.59 15.67
CA LYS A 39 5.38 -17.91 14.70
C LYS A 39 4.79 -18.23 13.32
N LEU A 40 3.71 -19.01 13.24
CA LEU A 40 3.02 -19.29 11.98
C LEU A 40 2.50 -18.00 11.31
N ALA A 41 1.87 -17.10 12.07
CA ALA A 41 1.35 -15.84 11.54
C ALA A 41 2.45 -14.96 10.94
N HIS A 42 3.58 -14.81 11.63
CA HIS A 42 4.74 -14.10 11.11
C HIS A 42 5.32 -14.78 9.86
N TRP A 43 5.29 -16.12 9.79
CA TRP A 43 5.74 -16.88 8.62
C TRP A 43 4.83 -16.61 7.41
N ILE A 44 3.51 -16.60 7.60
CA ILE A 44 2.53 -16.26 6.55
C ILE A 44 2.80 -14.86 6.00
N ILE A 45 2.98 -13.87 6.87
CA ILE A 45 3.27 -12.48 6.47
C ILE A 45 4.55 -12.40 5.64
N LYS A 46 5.62 -13.06 6.08
CA LYS A 46 6.90 -13.10 5.36
C LYS A 46 6.79 -13.81 4.01
N THR A 47 6.09 -14.94 3.96
CA THR A 47 5.88 -15.71 2.73
C THR A 47 5.08 -14.90 1.71
N HIS A 48 4.07 -14.17 2.17
CA HIS A 48 3.24 -13.29 1.36
C HIS A 48 3.73 -11.84 1.32
N LYS A 49 5.03 -11.60 1.50
CA LYS A 49 5.62 -10.25 1.47
C LYS A 49 5.27 -9.42 0.25
N MET A 50 4.90 -10.02 -0.89
CA MET A 50 4.51 -9.27 -2.09
C MET A 50 3.04 -8.85 -2.11
N ALA A 51 2.22 -9.39 -1.22
CA ALA A 51 0.82 -8.99 -1.08
C ALA A 51 0.67 -7.65 -0.32
N PHE A 52 1.67 -7.25 0.46
CA PHE A 52 1.63 -6.04 1.28
C PHE A 52 2.37 -4.87 0.64
N ALA A 53 1.78 -3.67 0.75
CA ALA A 53 2.40 -2.42 0.35
C ALA A 53 3.27 -1.87 1.50
N TRP A 54 4.49 -2.39 1.65
CA TRP A 54 5.43 -2.00 2.72
C TRP A 54 5.91 -0.55 2.66
N VAL A 55 5.84 0.07 1.49
CA VAL A 55 6.18 1.47 1.23
C VAL A 55 5.16 2.03 0.24
N GLU A 56 4.94 3.34 0.26
CA GLU A 56 3.94 3.98 -0.60
C GLU A 56 4.20 3.72 -2.09
N THR A 57 5.46 3.63 -2.51
CA THR A 57 5.85 3.27 -3.88
C THR A 57 5.49 1.85 -4.31
N LYS A 58 5.23 0.94 -3.35
CA LYS A 58 4.75 -0.42 -3.62
C LYS A 58 3.22 -0.49 -3.66
N ARG A 59 2.52 0.60 -3.37
CA ARG A 59 1.07 0.70 -3.56
C ARG A 59 0.80 0.71 -5.07
N ARG A 60 0.44 -0.44 -5.61
CA ARG A 60 0.10 -0.58 -7.04
C ARG A 60 -1.36 -0.22 -7.29
N ALA A 61 -1.63 0.31 -8.48
CA ALA A 61 -2.97 0.36 -9.03
C ALA A 61 -3.42 -1.07 -9.42
N PHE A 62 -4.73 -1.26 -9.54
CA PHE A 62 -5.26 -2.47 -10.15
C PHE A 62 -4.73 -2.59 -11.58
N ARG A 63 -4.56 -3.83 -12.05
CA ARG A 63 -4.18 -4.05 -13.44
C ARG A 63 -5.35 -3.63 -14.35
N ASN A 64 -5.04 -2.98 -15.46
CA ASN A 64 -6.04 -2.49 -16.42
C ASN A 64 -6.85 -3.61 -17.09
N ASP A 65 -6.37 -4.86 -17.04
CA ASP A 65 -7.08 -6.03 -17.57
C ASP A 65 -8.05 -6.66 -16.56
N TYR A 66 -8.02 -6.22 -15.31
CA TYR A 66 -8.90 -6.75 -14.25
C TYR A 66 -10.25 -6.02 -14.17
N PHE A 67 -10.29 -4.75 -14.56
CA PHE A 67 -11.49 -3.92 -14.56
C PHE A 67 -11.64 -3.19 -15.89
N GLU A 68 -12.85 -3.17 -16.43
CA GLU A 68 -13.17 -2.34 -17.59
C GLU A 68 -13.11 -0.85 -17.24
N LEU A 69 -12.81 -0.01 -18.24
CA LEU A 69 -12.82 1.44 -18.07
C LEU A 69 -14.24 1.91 -17.72
N ILE A 70 -14.34 2.72 -16.66
CA ILE A 70 -15.60 3.33 -16.26
C ILE A 70 -15.87 4.52 -17.18
N TRP A 71 -16.99 4.47 -17.91
CA TRP A 71 -17.48 5.62 -18.65
C TRP A 71 -18.38 6.46 -17.74
N LEU A 72 -17.99 7.71 -17.49
CA LEU A 72 -18.82 8.66 -16.76
C LEU A 72 -19.78 9.33 -17.75
N PRO A 73 -21.09 9.05 -17.70
CA PRO A 73 -22.04 9.67 -18.62
C PRO A 73 -22.11 11.18 -18.37
N VAL A 74 -21.96 11.96 -19.44
CA VAL A 74 -22.06 13.41 -19.39
C VAL A 74 -23.24 13.88 -20.24
N LEU A 75 -24.00 14.84 -19.72
CA LEU A 75 -24.94 15.61 -20.53
C LEU A 75 -24.15 16.61 -21.38
N PRO A 76 -24.66 17.05 -22.55
CA PRO A 76 -24.03 18.13 -23.31
C PRO A 76 -23.89 19.39 -22.45
N HIS A 77 -22.66 19.75 -22.11
CA HIS A 77 -22.34 20.94 -21.31
C HIS A 77 -20.99 21.51 -21.74
N THR A 78 -20.76 22.78 -21.42
CA THR A 78 -19.44 23.40 -21.56
C THR A 78 -18.60 23.02 -20.34
N PRO A 79 -17.39 22.46 -20.50
CA PRO A 79 -16.51 22.15 -19.38
C PRO A 79 -16.25 23.41 -18.53
N TRP A 80 -16.41 23.28 -17.22
CA TRP A 80 -16.12 24.38 -16.30
C TRP A 80 -14.62 24.45 -16.01
N ALA A 81 -13.96 25.52 -16.42
CA ALA A 81 -12.57 25.82 -16.09
C ALA A 81 -12.50 27.00 -15.11
N GLY A 82 -12.42 26.70 -13.80
CA GLY A 82 -12.27 27.71 -12.75
C GLY A 82 -10.81 28.13 -12.55
N LYS A 83 -10.58 29.36 -12.10
CA LYS A 83 -9.24 29.80 -11.66
C LYS A 83 -8.79 28.95 -10.46
N PRO A 84 -7.55 28.41 -10.44
CA PRO A 84 -7.08 27.61 -9.32
C PRO A 84 -6.97 28.46 -8.04
N ILE A 85 -7.34 27.86 -6.91
CA ILE A 85 -7.22 28.48 -5.58
C ILE A 85 -5.73 28.65 -5.25
N PRO A 86 -5.27 29.84 -4.83
CA PRO A 86 -3.87 30.06 -4.46
C PRO A 86 -3.45 29.14 -3.31
N ILE A 87 -2.31 28.46 -3.48
CA ILE A 87 -1.72 27.62 -2.44
C ILE A 87 -0.97 28.52 -1.45
N PRO A 88 -1.21 28.42 -0.14
CA PRO A 88 -0.47 29.15 0.88
C PRO A 88 1.05 28.90 0.77
N PRO A 89 1.91 29.93 0.87
CA PRO A 89 3.36 29.78 0.71
C PRO A 89 3.98 28.71 1.61
N GLY A 90 3.57 28.63 2.88
CA GLY A 90 4.09 27.66 3.84
C GLY A 90 3.71 26.20 3.55
N LEU A 91 2.72 25.94 2.68
CA LEU A 91 2.32 24.59 2.28
C LEU A 91 2.83 24.20 0.90
N ARG A 92 3.43 25.15 0.16
CA ARG A 92 3.73 24.99 -1.26
C ARG A 92 4.70 23.85 -1.52
N GLU A 93 5.76 23.76 -0.71
CA GLU A 93 6.77 22.70 -0.82
C GLU A 93 6.18 21.32 -0.53
N LYS A 94 5.46 21.18 0.59
CA LYS A 94 4.81 19.94 1.00
C LYS A 94 3.83 19.41 -0.05
N ILE A 95 3.00 20.29 -0.62
CA ILE A 95 2.05 19.91 -1.68
C ILE A 95 2.81 19.50 -2.94
N THR A 96 3.86 20.22 -3.31
CA THR A 96 4.68 19.90 -4.48
C THR A 96 5.34 18.52 -4.33
N GLU A 97 5.84 18.18 -3.15
CA GLU A 97 6.40 16.86 -2.86
C GLU A 97 5.35 15.76 -3.01
N ILE A 98 4.15 15.94 -2.44
CA ILE A 98 3.04 14.98 -2.58
C ILE A 98 2.67 14.76 -4.05
N LEU A 99 2.57 15.84 -4.84
CA LEU A 99 2.24 15.74 -6.26
C LEU A 99 3.33 14.99 -7.06
N LYS A 100 4.61 15.26 -6.78
CA LYS A 100 5.73 14.52 -7.39
C LYS A 100 5.68 13.04 -7.03
N THR A 101 5.46 12.69 -5.76
CA THR A 101 5.35 11.30 -5.32
C THR A 101 4.21 10.58 -6.02
N LYS A 102 3.03 11.22 -6.11
CA LYS A 102 1.87 10.63 -6.82
C LYS A 102 2.10 10.47 -8.31
N LYS A 103 2.86 11.37 -8.95
CA LYS A 103 3.28 11.22 -10.34
C LYS A 103 4.24 10.04 -10.52
N VAL A 104 5.23 9.88 -9.64
CA VAL A 104 6.17 8.74 -9.67
C VAL A 104 5.46 7.40 -9.46
N ILE A 105 4.44 7.35 -8.61
CA ILE A 105 3.64 6.14 -8.38
C ILE A 105 2.70 5.82 -9.57
N GLY A 106 2.47 6.79 -10.47
CA GLY A 106 1.57 6.64 -11.61
C GLY A 106 0.09 6.86 -11.27
N VAL A 107 -0.22 7.56 -10.17
CA VAL A 107 -1.60 7.95 -9.84
C VAL A 107 -2.05 9.16 -10.65
N TYR A 108 -1.11 10.07 -10.96
CA TYR A 108 -1.34 11.21 -11.82
C TYR A 108 -0.50 11.09 -13.08
N GLU A 109 -1.12 11.43 -14.20
CA GLU A 109 -0.50 11.46 -15.52
C GLU A 109 -0.52 12.90 -16.04
N ASP A 110 0.40 13.21 -16.95
CA ASP A 110 0.34 14.49 -17.67
C ASP A 110 -0.85 14.44 -18.65
N SER A 111 -1.64 15.52 -18.65
CA SER A 111 -2.80 15.70 -19.54
C SER A 111 -2.42 16.17 -20.93
#